data_AF-A0A7W1SYP2-F1
#
_entry.id   AF-A0A7W1SYP2-F1
#
_cell.length_a   1.000
_cell.length_b   1.000
_cell.length_c   1.000
_cell.angle_alpha   90.00
_cell.angle_beta   90.00
_cell.angle_gamma   90.00
#
_symmetry.space_group_name_H-M   'P 1'
#
loop_
_entity.id
_entity.type
_entity.pdbx_description
1 polymer ?
#
loop_
_entity_poly.entity_id
_entity_poly.type
_entity_poly.pdbx_seq_one_letter_code
_entity_poly.pdbx_strand_id
1 'polypeptide(L)'
;MMRRSDQHHEWAVSLAKRLTWPVLTCEAVLAETAFHLQSSELVLRLLQKGVARVAFDCASHLDHLQDLATRYADRQPDLADLCLIRMSELYPRHTIVTVDQDDFRAYRRNKREAIPLLCPPRK
;
A
#
# COMPACT_ATOMS: atom_id res chain seq x y z
N MET A 1 2.11 -12.58 3.93
CA MET A 1 2.52 -13.91 4.45
C MET A 1 1.88 -14.24 5.82
N MET A 2 0.97 -13.41 6.35
CA MET A 2 0.45 -13.53 7.71
C MET A 2 -1.05 -13.78 7.70
N ARG A 3 -1.49 -14.71 8.57
CA ARG A 3 -2.78 -15.42 8.67
C ARG A 3 -2.98 -16.54 7.63
N ARG A 4 -2.91 -17.80 8.09
CA ARG A 4 -3.17 -19.03 7.29
C ARG A 4 -4.66 -19.24 6.97
N SER A 5 -5.55 -18.62 7.75
CA SER A 5 -7.00 -18.64 7.56
C SER A 5 -7.50 -17.50 6.67
N ASP A 6 -6.60 -16.70 6.13
CA ASP A 6 -6.95 -15.64 5.17
C ASP A 6 -7.23 -16.29 3.81
N GLN A 7 -8.38 -15.98 3.22
CA GLN A 7 -8.78 -16.48 1.90
C GLN A 7 -7.78 -16.11 0.79
N HIS A 8 -6.88 -15.15 1.04
CA HIS A 8 -5.83 -14.73 0.13
C HIS A 8 -4.43 -15.20 0.54
N HIS A 9 -4.31 -16.06 1.56
CA HIS A 9 -3.01 -16.54 2.05
C HIS A 9 -2.18 -17.19 0.95
N GLU A 10 -2.78 -18.11 0.18
CA GLU A 10 -2.09 -18.80 -0.91
C GLU A 10 -1.66 -17.84 -2.02
N TRP A 11 -2.53 -16.87 -2.36
CA TRP A 11 -2.18 -15.82 -3.30
C TRP A 11 -0.99 -14.99 -2.79
N ALA A 12 -1.04 -14.55 -1.53
CA ALA A 12 0.03 -13.76 -0.92
C ALA A 12 1.37 -14.53 -0.85
N VAL A 13 1.34 -15.84 -0.57
CA VAL A 13 2.53 -16.70 -0.60
C VAL A 13 3.06 -16.86 -2.03
N SER A 14 2.18 -17.04 -3.02
CA SER A 14 2.58 -17.12 -4.43
C SER A 14 3.18 -15.80 -4.92
N LEU A 15 2.62 -14.67 -4.48
CA LEU A 15 3.08 -13.34 -4.83
C LEU A 15 4.45 -13.06 -4.20
N ALA A 16 4.64 -13.44 -2.93
CA ALA A 16 5.91 -13.26 -2.24
C ALA A 16 7.11 -13.88 -2.98
N LYS A 17 6.90 -14.96 -3.75
CA LYS A 17 7.94 -15.59 -4.58
C LYS A 17 8.29 -14.79 -5.84
N ARG A 18 7.41 -13.88 -6.27
CA ARG A 18 7.56 -13.07 -7.50
C ARG A 18 7.93 -11.61 -7.21
N LEU A 19 7.85 -11.18 -5.95
CA LEU A 19 8.20 -9.82 -5.56
C LEU A 19 9.72 -9.65 -5.46
N THR A 20 10.17 -8.45 -5.84
CA THR A 20 11.52 -7.99 -5.50
C THR A 20 11.47 -7.40 -4.08
N TRP A 21 12.40 -7.83 -3.24
CA TRP A 21 12.49 -7.40 -1.84
C TRP A 21 13.61 -6.37 -1.66
N PRO A 22 13.49 -5.40 -0.73
CA PRO A 22 12.32 -5.13 0.11
C PRO A 22 11.15 -4.52 -0.67
N VAL A 23 9.91 -4.75 -0.22
CA VAL A 23 8.78 -3.93 -0.70
C VAL A 23 8.88 -2.52 -0.11
N LEU A 24 8.47 -1.52 -0.88
CA LEU A 24 8.46 -0.13 -0.44
C LEU A 24 7.13 0.18 0.25
N THR A 25 7.19 0.92 1.36
CA THR A 25 6.02 1.31 2.15
C THR A 25 6.22 2.68 2.81
N CYS A 26 5.26 3.11 3.63
CA CYS A 26 5.31 4.29 4.48
C CYS A 26 4.79 3.97 5.89
N GLU A 27 5.05 4.86 6.85
CA GLU A 27 4.64 4.71 8.24
C GLU A 27 3.12 4.60 8.41
N ALA A 28 2.33 5.31 7.61
CA ALA A 28 0.86 5.23 7.66
C ALA A 28 0.37 3.80 7.36
N VAL A 29 0.88 3.19 6.28
CA VAL A 29 0.56 1.79 5.92
C VAL A 29 1.04 0.82 6.99
N LEU A 30 2.21 1.06 7.59
CA LEU A 30 2.72 0.23 8.69
C LEU A 30 1.84 0.32 9.94
N ALA A 31 1.34 1.51 10.27
CA ALA A 31 0.46 1.74 11.40
C ALA A 31 -0.90 1.04 11.20
N GLU A 32 -1.51 1.20 10.03
CA GLU A 32 -2.74 0.53 9.62
C GLU A 32 -2.57 -1.00 9.63
N THR A 33 -1.46 -1.49 9.09
CA THR A 33 -1.11 -2.92 9.10
C THR A 33 -0.98 -3.45 10.54
N ALA A 34 -0.32 -2.71 11.43
CA ALA A 34 -0.18 -3.09 12.83
C ALA A 34 -1.53 -3.15 13.53
N PHE A 35 -2.44 -2.22 13.22
CA PHE A 35 -3.81 -2.19 13.73
C PHE A 35 -4.59 -3.44 13.28
N HIS A 36 -4.61 -3.75 11.98
CA HIS A 36 -5.32 -4.94 11.45
C HIS A 36 -4.71 -6.28 11.91
N LEU A 37 -3.39 -6.33 12.07
CA LEU A 37 -2.72 -7.50 12.62
C LEU A 37 -2.82 -7.58 14.15
N GLN A 38 -3.25 -6.51 14.81
CA GLN A 38 -3.22 -6.34 16.26
C GLN A 38 -1.83 -6.64 16.85
N SER A 39 -0.77 -6.26 16.13
CA SER A 39 0.61 -6.56 16.52
C SER A 39 1.63 -5.65 15.83
N SER A 40 2.12 -4.67 16.57
CA SER A 40 3.25 -3.84 16.13
C SER A 40 4.55 -4.64 16.06
N GLU A 41 4.73 -5.64 16.93
CA GLU A 41 5.92 -6.49 16.94
C GLU A 41 6.16 -7.16 15.59
N LEU A 42 5.09 -7.69 14.98
CA LEU A 42 5.19 -8.37 13.69
C LEU A 42 5.55 -7.39 12.56
N VAL A 43 4.97 -6.19 12.57
CA VAL A 43 5.29 -5.14 11.61
C VAL A 43 6.76 -4.68 11.74
N LEU A 44 7.23 -4.45 12.96
CA LEU A 44 8.63 -4.09 13.22
C LEU A 44 9.59 -5.20 12.77
N ARG A 45 9.21 -6.47 12.95
CA ARG A 45 9.98 -7.61 12.48
C ARG A 45 10.08 -7.64 10.94
N LEU A 46 9.07 -7.21 10.20
CA LEU A 46 9.13 -7.09 8.73
C LEU A 46 10.19 -6.06 8.31
N LEU A 47 10.28 -4.93 9.02
CA LEU A 47 11.31 -3.92 8.77
C LEU A 47 12.71 -4.45 9.12
N GLN A 48 12.87 -5.04 10.31
CA GLN A 48 14.15 -5.59 10.76
C GLN A 48 14.68 -6.68 9.82
N LYS A 49 13.80 -7.51 9.26
CA LYS A 49 14.16 -8.58 8.32
C LYS A 49 14.37 -8.09 6.89
N GLY A 50 14.22 -6.80 6.62
CA GLY A 50 14.33 -6.24 5.26
C GLY A 50 13.24 -6.75 4.31
N VAL A 51 12.09 -7.18 4.85
CA VAL A 51 10.93 -7.56 4.03
C VAL A 51 10.23 -6.30 3.53
N ALA A 52 10.11 -5.28 4.36
CA ALA A 52 9.61 -3.96 3.99
C ALA A 52 10.62 -2.87 4.30
N ARG A 53 10.58 -1.78 3.54
CA ARG A 53 11.40 -0.58 3.75
C ARG A 53 10.53 0.66 3.62
N VAL A 54 10.57 1.53 4.63
CA VAL A 54 9.99 2.87 4.54
C VAL A 54 10.76 3.65 3.48
N ALA A 55 10.06 4.14 2.47
CA ALA A 55 10.64 4.83 1.31
C ALA A 55 9.81 6.04 0.89
N PHE A 56 9.11 6.64 1.85
CA PHE A 56 8.24 7.78 1.68
C PHE A 56 8.38 8.70 2.88
N ASP A 57 8.55 10.00 2.62
CA ASP A 57 8.51 11.04 3.65
C ASP A 57 7.26 11.88 3.42
N CYS A 58 6.31 11.77 4.35
CA CYS A 58 5.04 12.49 4.29
C CYS A 58 5.23 14.02 4.30
N ALA A 59 6.17 14.52 5.12
CA ALA A 59 6.40 15.94 5.28
C ALA A 59 6.90 16.60 3.98
N SER A 60 7.70 15.89 3.20
CA SER A 60 8.19 16.34 1.89
C SER A 60 7.11 16.39 0.79
N HIS A 61 5.90 15.93 1.05
CA HIS A 61 4.83 15.81 0.05
C HIS A 61 3.48 16.39 0.47
N LEU A 62 3.44 17.25 1.51
CA LEU A 62 2.20 17.78 2.08
C LEU A 62 1.27 18.44 1.05
N ASP A 63 1.76 19.33 0.19
CA ASP A 63 0.91 20.02 -0.80
C ASP A 63 0.23 19.02 -1.75
N HIS A 64 0.96 18.01 -2.20
CA HIS A 64 0.41 17.00 -3.11
C HIS A 64 -0.56 16.06 -2.39
N LEU A 65 -0.27 15.69 -1.15
CA LEU A 65 -1.18 14.89 -0.32
C LEU A 65 -2.46 15.66 -0.03
N GLN A 66 -2.38 16.96 0.21
CA GLN A 66 -3.53 17.84 0.41
C GLN A 66 -4.39 17.93 -0.86
N ASP A 67 -3.76 18.08 -2.03
CA ASP A 67 -4.45 18.06 -3.32
C ASP A 67 -5.20 16.74 -3.57
N LEU A 68 -4.58 15.61 -3.22
CA LEU A 68 -5.22 14.29 -3.32
C LEU A 68 -6.37 14.15 -2.33
N ALA A 69 -6.20 14.60 -1.09
CA ALA A 69 -7.25 14.59 -0.06
C ALA A 69 -8.47 15.40 -0.51
N THR A 70 -8.25 16.60 -1.06
CA THR A 70 -9.32 17.45 -1.59
C THR A 70 -9.99 16.81 -2.80
N ARG A 71 -9.21 16.22 -3.73
CA ARG A 71 -9.76 15.59 -4.94
C ARG A 71 -10.67 14.41 -4.63
N TYR A 72 -10.29 13.60 -3.65
CA TYR A 72 -10.98 12.35 -3.32
C TYR A 72 -11.82 12.46 -2.04
N ALA A 73 -12.18 13.68 -1.63
CA ALA A 73 -12.91 13.92 -0.38
C ALA A 73 -14.25 13.18 -0.31
N ASP A 74 -14.90 12.94 -1.46
CA ASP A 74 -16.13 12.15 -1.59
C ASP A 74 -15.97 10.68 -1.19
N ARG A 75 -14.73 10.16 -1.25
CA ARG A 75 -14.38 8.77 -0.95
C ARG A 75 -13.80 8.58 0.45
N GLN A 76 -13.46 9.67 1.13
CA GLN A 76 -12.86 9.66 2.47
C GLN A 76 -11.61 8.74 2.57
N PRO A 77 -10.60 8.92 1.71
CA PRO A 77 -9.36 8.15 1.79
C PRO A 77 -8.68 8.41 3.14
N ASP A 78 -8.06 7.37 3.69
CA ASP A 78 -7.19 7.57 4.84
C ASP A 78 -5.80 8.09 4.40
N LEU A 79 -4.92 8.35 5.36
CA LEU A 79 -3.58 8.85 5.03
C LEU A 79 -2.73 7.78 4.33
N ALA A 80 -2.94 6.50 4.60
CA ALA A 80 -2.21 5.40 3.97
C ALA A 80 -2.54 5.31 2.47
N ASP A 81 -3.81 5.45 2.10
CA ASP A 81 -4.27 5.55 0.72
C ASP A 81 -3.58 6.68 -0.03
N LEU A 82 -3.61 7.89 0.53
CA LEU A 82 -3.00 9.08 -0.08
C LEU A 82 -1.49 8.92 -0.26
N CYS A 83 -0.81 8.36 0.74
CA CYS A 83 0.61 8.04 0.66
C CYS A 83 0.89 7.03 -0.46
N LEU A 84 0.08 5.97 -0.57
CA LEU A 84 0.22 4.94 -1.60
C LEU A 84 0.00 5.49 -3.02
N ILE A 85 -1.00 6.36 -3.21
CA ILE A 85 -1.20 7.07 -4.48
C ILE A 85 0.06 7.88 -4.81
N ARG A 86 0.56 8.69 -3.86
CA ARG A 86 1.76 9.51 -4.09
C ARG A 86 2.99 8.67 -4.38
N MET A 87 3.21 7.58 -3.64
CA MET A 87 4.31 6.65 -3.90
C MET A 87 4.21 6.05 -5.31
N SER A 88 3.00 5.73 -5.80
CA SER A 88 2.82 5.20 -7.15
C SER A 88 3.19 6.20 -8.25
N GLU A 89 3.14 7.50 -7.97
CA GLU A 89 3.62 8.57 -8.86
C GLU A 89 5.14 8.68 -8.83
N LEU A 90 5.74 8.63 -7.65
CA LEU A 90 7.20 8.71 -7.44
C LEU A 90 7.93 7.48 -8.01
N TYR A 91 7.28 6.32 -7.97
CA TYR A 91 7.83 5.05 -8.42
C TYR A 91 7.01 4.49 -9.60
N PRO A 92 7.04 5.12 -10.80
CA PRO A 92 6.08 4.86 -11.87
C PRO A 92 6.14 3.42 -12.44
N ARG A 93 7.26 2.73 -12.26
CA ARG A 93 7.48 1.32 -12.66
C ARG A 93 7.02 0.30 -11.60
N HIS A 94 6.62 0.76 -10.42
CA HIS A 94 6.16 -0.12 -9.34
C HIS A 94 4.64 -0.29 -9.40
N THR A 95 4.20 -1.38 -8.78
CA THR A 95 2.80 -1.78 -8.71
C THR A 95 2.37 -1.83 -7.26
N ILE A 96 1.20 -1.28 -6.94
CA ILE A 96 0.63 -1.38 -5.59
C ILE A 96 0.10 -2.80 -5.40
N VAL A 97 0.51 -3.43 -4.31
CA VAL A 97 -0.05 -4.70 -3.86
C VAL A 97 -1.15 -4.38 -2.85
N THR A 98 -2.40 -4.71 -3.18
CA THR A 98 -3.53 -4.49 -2.26
C THR A 98 -4.55 -5.62 -2.38
N VAL A 99 -5.20 -5.92 -1.27
CA VAL A 99 -6.38 -6.80 -1.25
C VAL A 99 -7.68 -6.03 -1.48
N ASP A 100 -7.66 -4.71 -1.26
CA ASP A 100 -8.79 -3.83 -1.53
C ASP A 100 -8.75 -3.30 -2.96
N GLN A 101 -9.22 -4.15 -3.88
CA GLN A 101 -9.19 -3.85 -5.30
C GLN A 101 -10.17 -2.74 -5.69
N ASP A 102 -11.35 -2.71 -5.07
CA ASP A 102 -12.45 -1.87 -5.54
C ASP A 102 -12.26 -0.41 -5.11
N ASP A 103 -11.58 -0.18 -3.99
CA ASP A 103 -11.22 1.18 -3.53
C ASP A 103 -10.09 1.78 -4.38
N PHE A 104 -9.00 1.04 -4.61
CA PHE A 104 -7.86 1.55 -5.37
C PHE A 104 -8.11 1.73 -6.86
N ARG A 105 -9.09 1.02 -7.45
CA ARG A 105 -9.46 1.19 -8.87
C ARG A 105 -10.07 2.55 -9.18
N ALA A 106 -10.58 3.26 -8.20
CA ALA A 106 -11.14 4.59 -8.41
C ALA A 106 -10.08 5.69 -8.37
N TYR A 107 -9.00 5.47 -7.64
CA TYR A 107 -7.90 6.43 -7.56
C TYR A 107 -7.10 6.50 -8.86
N ARG A 108 -6.48 7.65 -9.09
CA ARG A 108 -5.62 7.92 -10.24
C ARG A 108 -4.34 8.56 -9.76
N ARG A 109 -3.22 8.10 -10.33
CA ARG A 109 -1.93 8.74 -10.20
C ARG A 109 -1.75 9.76 -11.33
N ASN A 110 -0.93 10.79 -11.13
CA ASN A 110 -0.65 11.80 -12.16
C ASN A 110 -1.94 12.38 -12.78
N LYS A 111 -2.94 12.62 -11.91
CA LYS A 111 -4.28 13.13 -12.24
C LYS A 111 -5.22 12.17 -12.97
N ARG A 112 -4.76 11.44 -13.99
CA ARG A 112 -5.63 10.65 -14.88
C ARG A 112 -5.18 9.21 -15.11
N GLU A 113 -3.98 8.85 -14.70
CA GLU A 113 -3.42 7.52 -14.97
C GLU A 113 -3.98 6.50 -13.98
N ALA A 114 -4.37 5.33 -14.50
CA ALA A 114 -4.70 4.21 -13.64
C ALA A 114 -3.46 3.80 -12.83
N ILE A 115 -3.68 3.52 -11.55
CA ILE A 115 -2.64 2.97 -10.69
C ILE A 115 -2.45 1.50 -11.08
N PRO A 116 -1.23 1.04 -11.40
CA PRO A 116 -0.97 -0.38 -11.56
C PRO A 116 -1.23 -1.09 -10.22
N LEU A 117 -2.08 -2.12 -10.25
CA LEU A 117 -2.45 -2.91 -9.06
C LEU A 117 -2.14 -4.40 -9.26
N LEU A 118 -1.65 -5.04 -8.20
CA LEU A 118 -1.62 -6.49 -8.04
C LEU A 118 -2.61 -6.86 -6.94
N CYS A 119 -3.71 -7.48 -7.35
CA CYS A 119 -4.79 -7.90 -6.47
C CYS A 119 -4.98 -9.42 -6.51
N PRO A 120 -5.56 -10.03 -5.47
CA PRO A 120 -5.96 -11.43 -5.53
C PRO A 120 -6.98 -11.66 -6.65
N PRO A 121 -6.98 -12.85 -7.29
CA PRO A 121 -7.97 -13.18 -8.31
C PRO A 121 -9.38 -13.08 -7.72
N ARG A 122 -10.30 -12.47 -8.48
CA ARG A 122 -11.73 -12.51 -8.15
C ARG A 122 -12.20 -13.97 -8.19
N LYS A 123 -13.00 -14.37 -7.19
CA LYS A 123 -13.70 -15.66 -7.19
C LYS A 123 -14.65 -15.75 -8.37
#